data_AF-A0A3P6R9F9-F1
#
_entry.id   AF-A0A3P6R9F9-F1
#
_cell.length_a   1.000
_cell.length_b   1.000
_cell.length_c   1.000
_cell.angle_alpha   90.00
_cell.angle_beta   90.00
_cell.angle_gamma   90.00
#
_symmetry.space_group_name_H-M   'P 1'
#
loop_
_entity.id
_entity.type
_entity.pdbx_description
1 polymer ?
#
loop_
_entity_poly.entity_id
_entity_poly.type
_entity_poly.pdbx_seq_one_letter_code
_entity_poly.pdbx_strand_id
1 'polypeptide(L)'
;MAVGDCAPWLRTNCSLKVGGVNVGWGAIRIGVYHKHMKRWLDNFPMDQIHIVDGERLVAQPALEVSRTERFLGLEPGEDSHSIDKVSVQNA
;
A
#
# COMPACT_ATOMS: atom_id res chain seq x y z
N MET A 1 -10.83 0.83 16.85
CA MET A 1 -9.72 1.23 15.94
C MET A 1 -10.06 2.36 14.96
N ALA A 2 -11.32 2.83 14.86
CA ALA A 2 -11.67 3.99 14.03
C ALA A 2 -12.02 5.27 14.83
N VAL A 3 -12.35 5.13 16.11
CA VAL A 3 -12.61 6.25 17.03
C VAL A 3 -12.13 5.77 18.39
N GLY A 4 -11.21 6.48 19.01
CA GLY A 4 -10.61 6.07 20.26
C GLY A 4 -9.17 6.56 20.35
N ASP A 5 -8.79 6.91 21.57
CA ASP A 5 -7.49 7.46 21.91
C ASP A 5 -6.34 6.67 21.30
N CYS A 6 -5.23 7.37 21.06
CA CYS A 6 -4.04 6.74 20.55
C CYS A 6 -3.57 5.59 21.41
N ALA A 7 -3.01 4.58 20.74
CA ALA A 7 -2.42 3.47 21.45
C ALA A 7 -1.38 3.97 22.47
N PRO A 8 -1.38 3.46 23.72
CA PRO A 8 -0.56 3.99 24.82
C PRO A 8 0.95 4.01 24.53
N TRP A 9 1.43 3.18 23.61
CA TRP A 9 2.83 3.14 23.18
C TRP A 9 3.24 4.28 22.23
N LEU A 10 2.29 5.13 21.81
CA LEU A 10 2.57 6.22 20.90
C LEU A 10 3.04 7.46 21.68
N ARG A 11 4.32 7.82 21.56
CA ARG A 11 4.89 9.08 22.13
C ARG A 11 4.40 10.37 21.43
N THR A 12 3.33 10.31 20.64
CA THR A 12 2.86 11.44 19.81
C THR A 12 1.56 12.00 20.37
N ASN A 13 1.46 13.33 20.47
CA ASN A 13 0.21 14.00 20.86
C ASN A 13 -0.85 13.79 19.78
N CYS A 14 -1.94 13.09 20.13
CA CYS A 14 -3.00 12.73 19.20
C CYS A 14 -4.20 13.67 19.17
N SER A 15 -4.13 14.74 19.95
CA SER A 15 -5.06 15.86 19.90
C SER A 15 -4.52 17.02 19.06
N LEU A 16 -3.29 16.89 18.53
CA LEU A 16 -2.65 17.91 17.72
C LEU A 16 -3.48 18.17 16.45
N LYS A 17 -3.90 19.43 16.28
CA LYS A 17 -4.56 19.91 15.06
C LYS A 17 -3.61 20.78 14.26
N VAL A 18 -3.47 20.48 12.97
CA VAL A 18 -2.70 21.29 12.01
C VAL A 18 -3.69 21.76 10.95
N GLY A 19 -3.87 23.08 10.80
CA GLY A 19 -4.83 23.64 9.84
C GLY A 19 -6.27 23.15 10.04
N GLY A 20 -6.67 22.88 11.29
CA GLY A 20 -8.01 22.33 11.62
C GLY A 20 -8.14 20.81 11.52
N VAL A 21 -7.15 20.12 10.95
CA VAL A 21 -7.13 18.66 10.78
C VAL A 21 -6.46 17.98 11.97
N ASN A 22 -7.13 17.00 12.57
CA ASN A 22 -6.53 16.17 13.64
C ASN A 22 -5.55 15.15 13.03
N VAL A 23 -4.26 15.47 13.03
CA VAL A 23 -3.19 14.58 12.51
C VAL A 23 -2.97 13.34 13.38
N GLY A 24 -3.48 13.36 14.61
CA GLY A 24 -3.50 12.22 15.52
C GLY A 24 -4.59 11.19 15.22
N TRP A 25 -5.54 11.51 14.35
CA TRP A 25 -6.60 10.58 13.98
C TRP A 25 -6.03 9.37 13.24
N GLY A 26 -6.49 8.17 13.60
CA GLY A 26 -5.94 6.90 13.11
C GLY A 26 -5.90 6.81 11.59
N ALA A 27 -6.98 7.22 10.90
CA ALA A 27 -7.08 7.16 9.45
C ALA A 27 -6.09 8.09 8.73
N ILE A 28 -5.82 9.28 9.28
CA ILE A 28 -4.77 10.16 8.73
C ILE A 28 -3.39 9.56 9.02
N ARG A 29 -3.16 9.12 10.26
CA ARG A 29 -1.86 8.60 10.69
C ARG A 29 -1.39 7.40 9.85
N ILE A 30 -2.29 6.49 9.48
CA ILE A 30 -1.93 5.33 8.63
C ILE A 30 -1.60 5.77 7.19
N GLY A 31 -2.22 6.84 6.69
CA GLY A 31 -2.00 7.36 5.33
C GLY A 31 -0.69 8.14 5.14
N VAL A 32 0.05 8.45 6.21
CA VAL A 32 1.34 9.15 6.09
C VAL A 32 2.47 8.15 5.80
N TYR A 33 2.47 7.59 4.59
CA TYR A 33 3.35 6.46 4.22
C TYR A 33 4.84 6.71 4.43
N HIS A 34 5.35 7.91 4.13
CA HIS A 34 6.79 8.21 4.25
C HIS A 34 7.32 8.04 5.69
N LYS A 35 6.51 8.33 6.71
CA LYS A 35 6.91 8.17 8.12
C LYS A 35 7.08 6.71 8.51
N HIS A 36 6.21 5.85 7.99
CA HIS A 36 6.28 4.41 8.22
C HIS A 36 7.40 3.81 7.40
N MET A 37 7.51 4.17 6.12
CA MET A 37 8.55 3.70 5.21
C MET A 37 9.95 3.95 5.76
N LYS A 38 10.21 5.11 6.36
CA LYS A 38 11.50 5.40 7.00
C LYS A 38 11.90 4.32 8.03
N ARG A 39 10.97 3.87 8.87
CA ARG A 39 11.23 2.84 9.90
C ARG A 39 11.52 1.47 9.30
N TRP A 40 10.87 1.15 8.17
CA TRP A 40 11.14 -0.07 7.43
C TRP A 40 12.54 -0.03 6.81
N LEU A 41 12.92 1.10 6.21
CA LEU A 41 14.23 1.31 5.59
C LEU A 41 15.40 1.32 6.59
N ASP A 42 15.14 1.54 7.88
CA ASP A 42 16.16 1.38 8.93
C ASP A 42 16.61 -0.09 9.09
N ASN A 43 15.83 -1.06 8.60
CA ASN A 43 16.07 -2.51 8.78
C ASN A 43 16.13 -3.30 7.47
N PHE A 44 15.42 -2.84 6.43
CA PHE A 44 15.32 -3.51 5.14
C PHE A 44 15.80 -2.58 4.02
N PRO A 45 16.74 -3.00 3.18
CA PRO A 45 17.10 -2.26 1.98
C PRO A 45 15.91 -2.13 1.02
N MET A 46 15.94 -1.10 0.18
CA MET A 46 14.82 -0.73 -0.70
C MET A 46 14.47 -1.84 -1.73
N ASP A 47 15.46 -2.63 -2.14
CA ASP A 47 15.30 -3.76 -3.06
C ASP A 47 14.49 -4.92 -2.47
N GLN A 48 14.34 -4.99 -1.14
CA GLN A 48 13.49 -5.97 -0.45
C GLN A 48 12.06 -5.45 -0.18
N ILE A 49 11.70 -4.28 -0.71
CA ILE A 49 10.37 -3.69 -0.52
C ILE A 49 9.73 -3.40 -1.88
N HIS A 50 8.60 -4.07 -2.15
CA HIS A 50 7.77 -3.79 -3.31
C HIS A 50 6.54 -2.97 -2.91
N ILE A 51 6.34 -1.82 -3.57
CA ILE A 51 5.15 -0.99 -3.40
C ILE A 51 4.17 -1.31 -4.53
N VAL A 52 2.98 -1.74 -4.15
CA VAL A 52 1.87 -2.02 -5.06
C VAL A 52 1.00 -0.78 -5.23
N ASP A 53 0.66 -0.46 -6.47
CA ASP A 53 -0.28 0.61 -6.80
C ASP A 53 -1.72 0.09 -6.66
N GLY A 54 -2.44 0.58 -5.65
CA GLY A 54 -3.81 0.16 -5.37
C GLY A 54 -4.81 0.55 -6.46
N GLU A 55 -4.65 1.68 -7.14
CA GLU A 55 -5.56 2.08 -8.22
C GLU A 55 -5.36 1.17 -9.43
N ARG A 56 -4.10 0.86 -9.75
CA ARG A 56 -3.75 -0.08 -10.81
C ARG A 56 -4.15 -1.51 -10.48
N LEU A 57 -4.05 -1.93 -9.23
CA LEU A 57 -4.50 -3.26 -8.81
C LEU A 57 -6.01 -3.45 -9.07
N VAL A 58 -6.81 -2.39 -8.89
CA VAL A 58 -8.24 -2.41 -9.21
C VAL A 58 -8.49 -2.38 -10.71
N ALA A 59 -7.78 -1.52 -11.45
CA ALA A 59 -8.03 -1.33 -12.88
C ALA A 59 -7.43 -2.45 -13.77
N GLN A 60 -6.26 -2.97 -13.42
CA GLN A 60 -5.46 -3.93 -14.18
C GLN A 60 -4.83 -4.97 -13.24
N PRO A 61 -5.64 -5.84 -12.62
CA PRO A 61 -5.18 -6.75 -11.55
C PRO A 61 -4.08 -7.71 -12.02
N ALA A 62 -4.23 -8.34 -13.19
CA ALA A 62 -3.26 -9.31 -13.70
C ALA A 62 -1.86 -8.69 -13.87
N LEU A 63 -1.80 -7.43 -14.30
CA LEU A 63 -0.54 -6.74 -14.53
C LEU A 63 0.15 -6.35 -13.23
N GLU A 64 -0.60 -5.95 -12.22
CA GLU A 64 -0.06 -5.59 -10.90
C GLU A 64 0.36 -6.83 -10.10
N VAL A 65 -0.42 -7.92 -10.20
CA VAL A 65 -0.05 -9.22 -9.62
C VAL A 65 1.20 -9.79 -10.28
N SER A 66 1.32 -9.73 -11.62
CA SER A 66 2.52 -10.21 -12.33
C SER A 66 3.80 -9.49 -11.90
N ARG A 67 3.71 -8.20 -11.52
CA ARG A 67 4.85 -7.46 -10.96
C ARG A 67 5.22 -7.94 -9.57
N THR A 68 4.21 -8.22 -8.75
CA THR A 68 4.38 -8.77 -7.41
C THR A 68 5.02 -10.17 -7.48
N GLU A 69 4.58 -11.02 -8.41
CA GLU A 69 5.16 -12.35 -8.65
C GLU A 69 6.64 -12.26 -9.04
N ARG A 70 6.99 -11.36 -9.97
CA ARG A 70 8.39 -11.13 -10.35
C ARG A 70 9.26 -10.66 -9.20
N PHE A 71 8.73 -9.78 -8.34
CA PHE A 71 9.44 -9.35 -7.14
C PHE A 71 9.71 -10.52 -6.18
N LEU A 72 8.78 -11.46 -6.07
CA LEU A 72 8.95 -12.67 -5.26
C LEU A 72 9.85 -13.73 -5.94
N GLY A 73 10.29 -13.50 -7.18
CA GLY A 73 11.06 -14.48 -7.96
C GLY A 73 10.23 -15.64 -8.49
N LEU A 74 8.91 -15.46 -8.63
CA LEU A 74 7.99 -16.45 -9.19
C LEU A 74 7.83 -16.22 -10.71
N GLU A 75 7.66 -17.32 -11.45
CA GLU A 75 7.21 -17.22 -12.83
C GLU A 75 5.74 -16.79 -12.86
N PRO A 76 5.37 -15.79 -13.69
CA PRO A 76 3.98 -15.37 -13.79
C PRO A 76 3.10 -16.54 -14.23
N GLY A 77 2.00 -16.77 -13.52
CA GLY A 77 1.04 -17.81 -13.91
C GLY A 77 0.56 -17.60 -15.35
N GLU A 78 0.49 -18.69 -16.12
CA GLU A 78 0.08 -18.69 -17.54
C GLU A 78 -1.28 -18.01 -17.77
N ASP A 79 -2.11 -17.89 -16.73
CA ASP A 79 -3.41 -17.21 -16.73
C ASP A 79 -3.35 -15.71 -17.06
N SER A 80 -2.20 -15.06 -16.86
CA SER A 80 -1.99 -13.65 -17.21
C SER A 80 -2.08 -13.39 -18.72
N HIS A 81 -1.77 -14.38 -19.56
CA HIS A 81 -1.87 -14.26 -21.03
C HIS A 81 -3.32 -14.42 -21.55
N SER A 82 -4.22 -14.90 -20.69
CA SER A 82 -5.62 -15.16 -21.04
C SER A 82 -6.53 -13.96 -20.75
N ILE A 83 -6.20 -13.13 -19.74
CA ILE A 83 -7.03 -11.99 -19.32
C ILE A 83 -6.98 -10.82 -20.31
N ASP A 84 -5.85 -10.63 -21.00
CA ASP A 84 -5.74 -9.58 -22.04
C ASP A 84 -6.70 -9.82 -23.22
N LYS A 85 -7.16 -11.06 -23.45
CA LYS A 85 -8.15 -11.37 -24.49
C LYS A 85 -9.59 -11.11 -24.06
N VAL A 86 -9.90 -11.22 -22.76
CA VAL A 86 -11.26 -11.05 -22.24
C VAL A 86 -11.73 -9.59 -22.30
N SER A 87 -10.82 -8.62 -22.16
CA SER A 87 -11.19 -7.19 -22.25
C SER A 87 -11.38 -6.70 -23.69
N VAL A 88 -10.77 -7.33 -24.69
CA VAL A 88 -10.89 -6.91 -26.11
C VAL A 88 -12.16 -7.48 -26.77
N GLN A 89 -12.75 -8.54 -26.22
CA GLN A 89 -13.93 -9.19 -26.80
C GLN A 89 -15.28 -8.64 -26.30
N ASN A 90 -15.27 -7.69 -25.34
CA ASN A 90 -16.47 -7.04 -24.82
C ASN A 90 -16.47 -5.53 -25.14
N ALA A 91 -16.19 -5.17 -26.39
CA ALA A 91 -16.36 -3.82 -26.95
C ALA A 91 -17.15 -3.89 -28.26
#